data_AF-A0A8H7N6T3-F1
#
_entry.id   AF-A0A8H7N6T3-F1
#
_cell.length_a   1.000
_cell.length_b   1.000
_cell.length_c   1.000
_cell.angle_alpha   90.00
_cell.angle_beta   90.00
_cell.angle_gamma   90.00
#
_symmetry.space_group_name_H-M   'P 1'
#
loop_
_entity.id
_entity.type
_entity.pdbx_description
1 polymer ?
#
loop_
_entity_poly.entity_id
_entity_poly.type
_entity_poly.pdbx_seq_one_letter_code
_entity_poly.pdbx_strand_id
1 'polypeptide(L)'
;MDNFGVTPTSSRDLIPADVDREFEVSDTPEGPLARYLQDGGYHTTPGLRFGSEYSVYPGDPLRFHAHFMANQYDWDEEIPILDIIEEVGSPRPSRRPLSSPGAILPRARRRRT
;
A
#
# COMPACT_ATOMS: atom_id res chain seq x y z
N MET A 1 -16.97 -29.68 42.75
CA MET A 1 -17.66 -28.37 42.70
C MET A 1 -17.52 -27.89 41.29
N ASP A 2 -18.64 -27.85 40.60
CA ASP A 2 -18.74 -27.77 39.15
C ASP A 2 -18.12 -26.50 38.60
N ASN A 3 -17.25 -26.68 37.61
CA ASN A 3 -16.66 -25.62 36.81
C ASN A 3 -17.78 -24.98 36.00
N PHE A 4 -18.46 -23.97 36.57
CA PHE A 4 -19.44 -23.18 35.85
C PHE A 4 -18.76 -22.65 34.59
N GLY A 5 -19.32 -23.01 33.42
CA GLY A 5 -18.99 -22.43 32.13
C GLY A 5 -19.41 -20.97 32.10
N VAL A 6 -18.73 -20.13 32.88
CA VAL A 6 -18.86 -18.69 32.87
C VAL A 6 -18.08 -18.23 31.65
N THR A 7 -18.79 -17.88 30.58
CA THR A 7 -18.18 -17.09 29.52
C THR A 7 -17.99 -15.69 30.09
N PRO A 8 -16.74 -15.21 30.32
CA PRO A 8 -16.53 -13.87 30.81
C PRO A 8 -17.14 -12.87 29.82
N THR A 9 -17.85 -11.86 30.32
CA THR A 9 -18.48 -10.82 29.48
C THR A 9 -17.44 -9.97 28.73
N SER A 10 -16.16 -10.05 29.14
CA SER A 10 -15.04 -9.41 28.46
C SER A 10 -13.84 -10.33 28.41
N SER A 11 -13.15 -10.35 27.28
CA SER A 11 -11.89 -11.07 27.13
C SER A 11 -10.71 -10.32 27.75
N ARG A 12 -10.91 -9.15 28.37
CA ARG A 12 -9.83 -8.26 28.86
C ARG A 12 -8.80 -8.96 29.74
N ASP A 13 -9.25 -9.86 30.61
CA ASP A 13 -8.38 -10.61 31.53
C ASP A 13 -7.69 -11.82 30.87
N LEU A 14 -8.09 -12.18 29.64
CA LEU A 14 -7.52 -13.26 28.84
C LEU A 14 -6.52 -12.76 27.78
N ILE A 15 -6.40 -11.44 27.63
CA ILE A 15 -5.49 -10.81 26.69
C ILE A 15 -4.10 -10.74 27.36
N PRO A 16 -3.06 -11.38 26.78
CA PRO A 16 -1.70 -11.26 27.28
C PRO A 16 -1.25 -9.80 27.34
N ALA A 17 -0.52 -9.40 28.39
CA ALA A 17 -0.03 -8.02 28.57
C ALA A 17 0.90 -7.53 27.45
N ASP A 18 1.30 -8.42 26.55
CA ASP A 18 2.20 -8.15 25.45
C ASP A 18 1.49 -7.80 24.13
N VAL A 19 0.15 -7.77 24.11
CA VAL A 19 -0.59 -7.22 22.97
C VAL A 19 -0.44 -5.70 22.84
N ASP A 20 -0.10 -5.02 23.94
CA ASP A 20 0.15 -3.57 23.97
C ASP A 20 1.58 -3.24 23.49
N ARG A 21 2.32 -4.22 22.95
CA ARG A 21 3.61 -3.95 22.30
C ARG A 21 3.39 -2.93 21.18
N GLU A 22 3.95 -1.75 21.37
CA GLU A 22 4.09 -0.76 20.31
C GLU A 22 4.95 -1.38 19.20
N PHE A 23 4.35 -1.60 18.04
CA PHE A 23 5.09 -1.96 16.85
C PHE A 23 5.72 -0.70 16.29
N GLU A 24 7.04 -0.65 16.28
CA GLU A 24 7.80 0.34 15.51
C GLU A 24 7.45 0.14 14.03
N VAL A 25 6.57 0.99 13.49
CA VAL A 25 6.26 1.04 12.06
C VAL A 25 7.47 1.65 11.36
N SER A 26 8.35 0.79 10.86
CA SER A 26 9.64 1.19 10.28
C SER A 26 9.58 1.60 8.80
N ASP A 27 8.45 1.44 8.12
CA ASP A 27 8.36 1.81 6.70
C ASP A 27 7.65 3.14 6.51
N THR A 28 8.43 4.18 6.22
CA THR A 28 7.91 5.29 5.42
C THR A 28 7.43 4.67 4.12
N PRO A 29 6.16 4.83 3.72
CA PRO A 29 5.68 4.13 2.55
C PRO A 29 6.45 4.65 1.33
N GLU A 30 7.24 3.75 0.73
CA GLU A 30 8.21 4.12 -0.30
C GLU A 30 7.50 4.43 -1.62
N GLY A 31 7.82 5.57 -2.22
CA GLY A 31 7.46 5.90 -3.59
C GLY A 31 6.57 7.12 -3.79
N PRO A 32 6.40 7.57 -5.06
CA PRO A 32 5.70 8.81 -5.39
C PRO A 32 4.22 8.82 -4.99
N LEU A 33 3.49 7.71 -5.21
CA LEU A 33 2.07 7.62 -4.88
C LEU A 33 1.83 7.71 -3.36
N ALA A 34 2.60 6.95 -2.59
CA ALA A 34 2.54 7.00 -1.13
C ALA A 34 2.75 8.41 -0.59
N ARG A 35 3.73 9.14 -1.12
CA ARG A 35 4.02 10.52 -0.72
C ARG A 35 2.89 11.47 -1.11
N TYR A 36 2.38 11.35 -2.34
CA TYR A 36 1.25 12.15 -2.80
C TYR A 36 0.01 11.99 -1.91
N LEU A 37 -0.32 10.75 -1.52
CA LEU A 37 -1.46 10.48 -0.65
C LEU A 37 -1.26 11.03 0.77
N GLN A 38 -0.06 10.90 1.32
CA GLN A 38 0.29 11.48 2.64
C GLN A 38 0.25 13.00 2.63
N ASP A 39 0.83 13.66 1.61
CA ASP A 39 0.79 15.12 1.47
C ASP A 39 -0.66 15.63 1.31
N GLY A 40 -1.54 14.78 0.75
CA GLY A 40 -2.99 15.01 0.68
C GLY A 40 -3.76 14.76 1.98
N GLY A 41 -3.10 14.32 3.05
CA GLY A 41 -3.72 14.03 4.35
C GLY A 41 -4.47 12.70 4.41
N TYR A 42 -4.23 11.80 3.46
CA TYR A 42 -4.84 10.46 3.49
C TYR A 42 -4.02 9.51 4.36
N HIS A 43 -4.73 8.56 4.98
CA HIS A 43 -4.12 7.40 5.61
C HIS A 43 -4.20 6.22 4.65
N THR A 44 -3.20 5.35 4.66
CA THR A 44 -3.12 4.20 3.74
C THR A 44 -2.75 2.91 4.46
N THR A 45 -3.31 1.80 4.01
CA THR A 45 -2.88 0.44 4.38
C THR A 45 -2.58 -0.38 3.11
N PRO A 46 -1.82 -1.48 3.20
CA PRO A 46 -1.56 -2.34 2.04
C PRO A 46 -2.86 -2.82 1.38
N GLY A 47 -2.97 -2.60 0.06
CA GLY A 47 -4.18 -2.88 -0.72
C GLY A 47 -4.31 -4.31 -1.26
N LEU A 48 -3.40 -5.23 -0.89
CA LEU A 48 -3.28 -6.57 -1.48
C LEU A 48 -4.60 -7.37 -1.49
N ARG A 49 -5.45 -7.17 -0.48
CA ARG A 49 -6.73 -7.87 -0.35
C ARG A 49 -7.74 -7.51 -1.46
N PHE A 50 -7.60 -6.31 -2.01
CA PHE A 50 -8.39 -5.77 -3.11
C PHE A 50 -7.52 -5.58 -4.36
N GLY A 51 -6.40 -6.33 -4.41
CA GLY A 51 -5.32 -6.27 -5.38
C GLY A 51 -5.00 -4.86 -5.91
N SER A 52 -4.86 -3.95 -4.96
CA SER A 52 -4.29 -2.64 -5.17
C SER A 52 -3.00 -2.51 -4.36
N GLU A 53 -2.22 -1.48 -4.66
CA GLU A 53 -1.04 -1.12 -3.87
C GLU A 53 -1.49 -0.57 -2.50
N TYR A 54 -2.48 0.32 -2.49
CA TYR A 54 -2.98 0.97 -1.28
C TYR A 54 -4.50 0.97 -1.18
N SER A 55 -5.00 0.65 0.01
CA SER A 55 -6.33 1.07 0.46
C SER A 55 -6.22 2.46 1.07
N VAL A 56 -7.03 3.42 0.61
CA VAL A 56 -6.91 4.83 0.98
C VAL A 56 -8.08 5.30 1.82
N TYR A 57 -7.80 5.97 2.93
CA TYR A 57 -8.77 6.37 3.95
C TYR A 57 -8.73 7.90 4.15
N PRO A 58 -9.88 8.56 4.35
CA PRO A 58 -9.95 10.01 4.61
C PRO A 58 -9.50 10.38 6.03
N GLY A 59 -9.16 9.38 6.87
CA GLY A 59 -8.76 9.51 8.26
C GLY A 59 -8.25 8.17 8.78
N ASP A 60 -8.12 8.04 10.10
CA ASP A 60 -7.65 6.82 10.76
C ASP A 60 -8.36 5.53 10.24
N PRO A 61 -7.63 4.53 9.70
CA PRO A 61 -8.19 3.29 9.19
C PRO A 61 -9.02 2.48 10.21
N LEU A 62 -8.85 2.72 11.51
CA LEU A 62 -9.69 2.10 12.56
C LEU A 62 -11.08 2.74 12.67
N ARG A 63 -11.25 3.96 12.16
CA ARG A 63 -12.50 4.73 12.25
C ARG A 63 -13.23 4.85 10.92
N PHE A 64 -12.50 4.79 9.82
CA PHE A 64 -13.05 5.00 8.47
C PHE A 64 -12.89 3.74 7.62
N HIS A 65 -13.84 3.54 6.70
CA HIS A 65 -13.66 2.58 5.61
C HIS A 65 -12.78 3.17 4.52
N ALA A 66 -12.11 2.30 3.76
CA ALA A 66 -11.35 2.72 2.60
C ALA A 66 -12.31 3.42 1.63
N HIS A 67 -11.96 4.62 1.21
CA HIS A 67 -12.75 5.43 0.29
C HIS A 67 -12.47 5.02 -1.16
N PHE A 68 -11.21 4.71 -1.47
CA PHE A 68 -10.81 4.22 -2.79
C PHE A 68 -9.54 3.37 -2.69
N MET A 69 -9.28 2.63 -3.76
CA MET A 69 -8.06 1.87 -3.98
C MET A 69 -7.14 2.63 -4.93
N ALA A 70 -5.82 2.57 -4.71
CA ALA A 70 -4.85 3.31 -5.51
C ALA A 70 -3.70 2.42 -6.00
N ASN A 71 -3.36 2.58 -7.28
CA ASN A 71 -2.24 1.96 -7.98
C ASN A 71 -1.44 3.04 -8.69
N GLN A 72 -0.12 2.83 -8.83
CA GLN A 72 0.74 3.66 -9.67
C GLN A 72 1.27 2.84 -10.85
N TYR A 73 1.51 3.53 -11.96
CA TYR A 73 2.13 3.01 -13.19
C TYR A 73 3.17 4.02 -13.66
N ASP A 74 4.28 3.54 -14.20
CA ASP A 74 5.24 4.41 -14.89
C ASP A 74 4.65 4.91 -16.21
N TRP A 75 5.21 5.98 -16.76
CA TRP A 75 4.66 6.63 -17.96
C TRP A 75 4.50 5.71 -19.18
N ASP A 76 5.44 4.80 -19.37
CA ASP A 76 5.47 3.84 -20.49
C ASP A 76 5.04 2.42 -20.05
N GLU A 77 4.52 2.26 -18.84
CA GLU A 77 4.05 0.97 -18.34
C GLU A 77 2.67 0.64 -18.88
N GLU A 78 2.53 -0.54 -19.47
CA GLU A 78 1.23 -1.05 -19.90
C GLU A 78 0.34 -1.32 -18.68
N ILE A 79 -0.87 -0.77 -18.69
CA ILE A 79 -1.88 -1.08 -17.68
C ILE A 79 -2.56 -2.39 -18.09
N PRO A 80 -2.41 -3.48 -17.31
CA PRO A 80 -3.08 -4.75 -17.61
C PRO A 80 -4.59 -4.53 -17.65
N ILE A 81 -5.28 -5.13 -18.62
CA ILE A 81 -6.74 -5.01 -18.73
C ILE A 81 -7.43 -5.45 -17.44
N LEU A 82 -6.89 -6.47 -16.77
CA LEU A 82 -7.40 -6.98 -15.50
C LEU A 82 -7.38 -5.91 -14.40
N ASP A 83 -6.38 -5.02 -14.36
CA ASP A 83 -6.33 -3.95 -13.35
C ASP A 83 -7.43 -2.88 -13.55
N ILE A 84 -8.06 -2.87 -14.73
CA ILE A 84 -9.20 -1.99 -15.04
C ILE A 84 -10.53 -2.62 -14.61
N ILE A 85 -10.64 -3.95 -14.67
CA ILE A 85 -11.89 -4.69 -14.41
C ILE A 85 -11.94 -5.43 -13.07
N GLU A 86 -10.79 -5.83 -12.52
CA GLU A 86 -10.71 -6.63 -11.30
C GLU A 86 -10.64 -5.78 -10.04
N GLU A 87 -11.26 -6.36 -9.01
CA GLU A 87 -11.15 -6.01 -7.59
C GLU A 87 -9.97 -6.74 -6.91
N VAL A 88 -9.17 -7.52 -7.67
CA VAL A 88 -7.97 -8.25 -7.21
C VAL A 88 -6.91 -8.22 -8.32
N GLY A 89 -6.09 -7.16 -8.38
CA GLY A 89 -4.94 -7.07 -9.27
C GLY A 89 -3.96 -8.24 -9.19
N SER A 90 -3.37 -8.54 -10.36
CA SER A 90 -2.36 -9.58 -10.56
C SER A 90 -1.13 -9.36 -9.64
N PRO A 91 -0.42 -10.43 -9.20
CA PRO A 91 0.82 -10.29 -8.45
C PRO A 91 1.86 -9.48 -9.24
N ARG A 92 2.06 -8.22 -8.86
CA ARG A 92 3.05 -7.35 -9.48
C ARG A 92 4.44 -7.68 -8.92
N PRO A 93 5.46 -7.94 -9.76
CA PRO A 93 6.82 -8.15 -9.27
C PRO A 93 7.29 -6.89 -8.52
N SER A 94 7.96 -7.06 -7.37
CA SER A 94 8.44 -5.92 -6.58
C SER A 94 9.24 -4.97 -7.48
N ARG A 95 8.78 -3.73 -7.64
CA ARG A 95 9.49 -2.72 -8.43
C ARG A 95 10.85 -2.50 -7.78
N ARG A 96 11.91 -3.00 -8.40
CA ARG A 96 13.25 -2.54 -8.05
C ARG A 96 13.31 -1.07 -8.46
N PRO A 97 13.78 -0.15 -7.60
CA PRO A 97 14.02 1.20 -8.04
C PRO A 97 14.95 1.14 -9.25
N LEU A 98 14.51 1.64 -10.41
CA LEU A 98 15.40 1.78 -11.55
C LEU A 98 16.55 2.66 -11.09
N SER A 99 17.75 2.08 -11.05
CA SER A 99 18.96 2.83 -10.81
C SER A 99 19.14 3.86 -11.93
N SER A 100 19.04 5.13 -11.53
CA SER A 100 19.58 6.34 -12.15
C SER A 100 18.81 6.96 -13.35
N PRO A 101 18.61 8.29 -13.35
CA PRO A 101 18.03 9.02 -14.47
C PRO A 101 19.00 9.01 -15.67
N GLY A 102 18.65 8.22 -16.68
CA GLY A 102 19.37 8.16 -17.95
C GLY A 102 19.28 9.49 -18.70
N ALA A 103 20.45 10.08 -18.92
CA ALA A 103 20.69 11.27 -19.70
C ALA A 103 19.93 11.28 -21.04
N ILE A 104 19.19 12.36 -21.29
CA ILE A 104 18.75 12.76 -22.62
C ILE A 104 20.02 13.12 -23.40
N LEU A 105 20.59 12.16 -24.13
CA LEU A 105 21.68 12.42 -25.07
C LEU A 105 21.07 12.87 -26.41
N PRO A 106 21.33 14.09 -26.92
CA PRO A 106 20.85 14.49 -28.23
C PRO A 106 21.59 13.69 -29.31
N ARG A 107 20.82 12.95 -30.13
CA ARG A 107 21.33 12.23 -31.31
C ARG A 107 22.09 13.19 -32.22
N ALA A 108 23.41 13.01 -32.30
CA ALA A 108 24.27 13.69 -33.26
C ALA A 108 23.87 13.30 -34.70
N ARG A 109 23.35 14.27 -35.46
CA ARG A 109 22.99 14.09 -36.87
C ARG A 109 24.28 14.21 -37.70
N ARG A 110 24.90 13.06 -38.04
CA ARG A 110 25.97 13.00 -39.04
C ARG A 110 25.43 13.57 -40.37
N ARG A 111 25.92 14.75 -40.79
CA ARG A 111 25.85 15.16 -42.19
C ARG A 111 27.13 14.70 -42.87
N ARG A 112 26.95 13.82 -43.86
CA ARG A 112 27.93 13.54 -44.91
C ARG A 112 28.11 14.80 -45.75
N THR A 113 29.34 15.21 -45.95
CA THR A 113 29.88 15.78 -47.21
C THR A 113 31.35 15.46 -47.24
#